data_AF-A0A950ZNQ2-F1
#
_entry.id   AF-A0A950ZNQ2-F1
#
_cell.length_a   1.000
_cell.length_b   1.000
_cell.length_c   1.000
_cell.angle_alpha   90.00
_cell.angle_beta   90.00
_cell.angle_gamma   90.00
#
_symmetry.space_group_name_H-M   'P 1'
#
loop_
_entity.id
_entity.type
_entity.pdbx_description
1 polymer ?
#
loop_
_entity_poly.entity_id
_entity_poly.type
_entity_poly.pdbx_seq_one_letter_code
_entity_poly.pdbx_strand_id
1 'polypeptide(L)'
;MAAATGAIALGSATVSGVSAASSSSSSSAARAHHPASIVPLRDATPFDQVFGNMDYNGGPVMPSNTDYMVLWNPPASGTSYPAGYVAGVSQWFTDLAHDSGGVQNTDSVSAQYGDLTGAFAKYATTFGGVLLDTDPYPTAQCPVNAPVVMCLTDAQIQTELVSYVTGHGLSADLSHEYFLLTPPHVETCFSNDPTMAFGGCSAGIVPFNGLAAFCAYHENTSLSQFLIYADDPYVPGNPHCDDGNHPNGFWDGELSGGLSHEQNESVTDPIPNDAWTNGAGANQGSEVGDQCNRQTGTPLGTVHGAKYNQVINGHFYWYQEEWSNIGHACLQRLTPPTTTPFATFKVTKGSGLTLNFDATGSIGSPGFVLYVWQFNDAFGAQTIEQSTPQISHTFPSVGAYSIGLTVFAVDGTSAGTGAIVTTGHSGFTPGFTTSPSHPKHGKTVTFHGLTTVSALPVLTYFWDFGDGTTGSGANPTHTYAAPGVYKVTQVMFSGVGSAFPGAGAGPVYQKNITVH
;
A
#
# COMPACT_ATOMS: atom_id res chain seq x y z
N MET A 1 75.24 41.37 5.05
CA MET A 1 76.11 40.36 4.40
C MET A 1 75.21 39.44 3.59
N ALA A 2 75.48 39.35 2.26
CA ALA A 2 75.02 38.39 1.24
C ALA A 2 73.55 37.89 1.30
N ALA A 3 72.67 38.34 0.40
CA ALA A 3 72.40 37.80 -0.95
C ALA A 3 71.56 36.49 -0.89
N ALA A 4 70.24 36.56 -1.15
CA ALA A 4 69.60 36.46 -2.47
C ALA A 4 69.70 35.04 -3.06
N THR A 5 68.61 34.32 -3.30
CA THR A 5 67.82 34.34 -4.56
C THR A 5 66.76 33.22 -4.45
N GLY A 6 65.57 33.22 -5.04
CA GLY A 6 64.82 34.10 -5.95
C GLY A 6 63.41 33.47 -6.05
N ALA A 7 62.32 34.26 -6.00
CA ALA A 7 61.63 34.91 -7.13
C ALA A 7 60.80 33.89 -7.95
N ILE A 8 59.55 34.08 -8.42
CA ILE A 8 58.81 35.20 -9.07
C ILE A 8 57.31 34.76 -9.00
N ALA A 9 56.33 35.49 -8.44
CA ALA A 9 55.57 36.67 -8.94
C ALA A 9 54.73 36.38 -10.22
N LEU A 10 53.59 36.98 -10.59
CA LEU A 10 52.57 37.90 -10.06
C LEU A 10 51.54 38.06 -11.21
N GLY A 11 50.33 38.59 -10.95
CA GLY A 11 49.46 39.22 -11.96
C GLY A 11 48.04 38.63 -11.98
N SER A 12 46.95 39.20 -11.44
CA SER A 12 46.40 40.57 -11.31
C SER A 12 45.37 40.94 -12.39
N ALA A 13 44.31 41.62 -11.91
CA ALA A 13 43.28 42.43 -12.58
C ALA A 13 42.02 41.67 -13.06
N THR A 14 40.83 41.76 -12.44
CA THR A 14 39.90 42.86 -12.05
C THR A 14 39.18 43.59 -13.18
N VAL A 15 37.85 43.75 -12.99
CA VAL A 15 36.96 44.93 -13.21
C VAL A 15 35.60 44.44 -13.74
N SER A 16 34.40 44.86 -13.33
CA SER A 16 33.88 45.77 -12.29
C SER A 16 32.33 45.77 -12.36
N GLY A 17 31.67 46.32 -11.32
CA GLY A 17 30.37 47.02 -11.47
C GLY A 17 29.20 46.42 -10.68
N VAL A 18 28.92 46.80 -9.41
CA VAL A 18 28.10 47.98 -8.96
C VAL A 18 26.59 47.73 -9.12
N SER A 19 25.66 47.95 -8.17
CA SER A 19 25.61 48.20 -6.72
C SER A 19 24.14 48.25 -6.26
N ALA A 20 23.88 47.76 -5.04
CA ALA A 20 22.86 48.18 -4.02
C ALA A 20 21.45 48.66 -4.42
N ALA A 21 20.41 48.05 -3.83
CA ALA A 21 19.65 48.62 -2.70
C ALA A 21 18.44 47.74 -2.29
N SER A 22 18.16 47.78 -0.99
CA SER A 22 17.15 47.04 -0.21
C SER A 22 15.71 47.50 -0.42
N SER A 23 14.73 46.58 -0.34
CA SER A 23 13.48 46.78 0.41
C SER A 23 12.76 45.45 0.69
N SER A 24 12.16 45.38 1.87
CA SER A 24 11.41 44.27 2.45
C SER A 24 10.00 44.12 1.88
N SER A 25 9.54 42.89 1.65
CA SER A 25 8.13 42.53 1.86
C SER A 25 7.99 41.02 2.10
N SER A 26 7.20 40.70 3.12
CA SER A 26 6.79 39.37 3.56
C SER A 26 5.80 38.74 2.57
N SER A 27 5.99 37.46 2.23
CA SER A 27 4.87 36.58 1.91
C SER A 27 5.27 35.10 2.07
N SER A 28 4.34 34.36 2.63
CA SER A 28 4.27 32.93 2.91
C SER A 28 4.77 32.02 1.79
N ALA A 29 5.76 31.17 2.10
CA ALA A 29 6.03 29.97 1.31
C ALA A 29 5.54 28.75 2.10
N ALA A 30 4.27 28.40 1.92
CA ALA A 30 3.80 27.04 2.17
C ALA A 30 4.43 26.14 1.08
N ARG A 31 5.32 25.25 1.50
CA ARG A 31 5.83 24.06 0.80
C ARG A 31 5.41 22.88 1.68
N ALA A 32 5.01 21.70 1.21
CA ALA A 32 4.73 21.12 -0.09
C ALA A 32 4.01 19.79 0.23
N HIS A 33 3.02 19.41 -0.57
CA HIS A 33 2.25 18.14 -0.54
C HIS A 33 2.18 17.70 -2.02
N HIS A 34 2.33 16.48 -2.51
CA HIS A 34 2.76 15.14 -2.08
C HIS A 34 3.42 14.52 -3.34
N PRO A 35 4.28 13.49 -3.27
CA PRO A 35 4.84 12.86 -4.46
C PRO A 35 3.76 12.05 -5.18
N ALA A 36 3.49 12.39 -6.44
CA ALA A 36 2.81 11.51 -7.40
C ALA A 36 3.87 10.63 -8.08
N SER A 37 3.62 9.33 -8.18
CA SER A 37 4.45 8.40 -8.96
C SER A 37 4.33 8.76 -10.46
N ILE A 38 5.47 9.02 -11.10
CA ILE A 38 5.60 9.40 -12.51
C ILE A 38 6.66 8.50 -13.13
N VAL A 39 6.35 7.79 -14.23
CA VAL A 39 7.37 7.20 -15.11
C VAL A 39 7.00 7.38 -16.60
N PRO A 40 7.60 8.34 -17.34
CA PRO A 40 7.68 8.23 -18.78
C PRO A 40 8.94 7.45 -19.17
N LEU A 41 8.76 6.40 -19.98
CA LEU A 41 9.83 5.64 -20.62
C LEU A 41 10.65 6.54 -21.58
N ARG A 42 11.96 6.67 -21.32
CA ARG A 42 13.02 6.47 -22.33
C ARG A 42 14.43 6.47 -21.71
N ASP A 43 15.14 5.39 -22.01
CA ASP A 43 16.60 5.22 -21.97
C ASP A 43 17.29 5.17 -20.59
N ALA A 44 16.95 4.16 -19.78
CA ALA A 44 17.87 3.63 -18.79
C ALA A 44 17.97 2.10 -18.91
N THR A 45 19.17 1.60 -19.15
CA THR A 45 19.55 0.19 -18.96
C THR A 45 20.68 0.16 -17.92
N PRO A 46 20.85 -0.95 -17.18
CA PRO A 46 19.94 -1.54 -16.22
C PRO A 46 20.54 -1.42 -14.80
N PHE A 47 19.69 -1.28 -13.78
CA PHE A 47 20.04 -1.71 -12.42
C PHE A 47 19.47 -3.12 -12.20
N ASP A 48 20.11 -3.86 -11.30
CA ASP A 48 20.48 -5.27 -11.41
C ASP A 48 19.40 -6.27 -11.88
N GLN A 49 19.79 -7.11 -12.84
CA GLN A 49 19.00 -8.14 -13.51
C GLN A 49 18.97 -9.47 -12.73
N VAL A 50 19.22 -9.46 -11.41
CA VAL A 50 19.31 -10.72 -10.64
C VAL A 50 18.10 -10.95 -9.74
N PHE A 51 17.40 -9.93 -9.21
CA PHE A 51 16.11 -10.13 -8.53
C PHE A 51 15.13 -8.95 -8.73
N GLY A 52 14.07 -9.16 -9.51
CA GLY A 52 12.94 -8.24 -9.67
C GLY A 52 11.82 -8.55 -8.66
N ASN A 53 12.16 -8.69 -7.39
CA ASN A 53 11.22 -9.12 -6.35
C ASN A 53 10.54 -7.93 -5.66
N MET A 54 9.43 -8.20 -4.98
CA MET A 54 8.79 -7.26 -4.07
C MET A 54 9.58 -7.18 -2.77
N ASP A 55 9.95 -5.97 -2.37
CA ASP A 55 10.58 -5.64 -1.11
C ASP A 55 9.53 -5.20 -0.10
N TYR A 56 9.76 -5.53 1.17
CA TYR A 56 8.91 -5.07 2.26
C TYR A 56 9.38 -3.72 2.81
N ASN A 57 8.54 -2.69 2.70
CA ASN A 57 8.83 -1.31 3.04
C ASN A 57 8.31 -0.86 4.42
N GLY A 58 7.62 -1.75 5.16
CA GLY A 58 7.27 -1.51 6.57
C GLY A 58 5.83 -1.09 6.86
N GLY A 59 5.00 -1.04 5.82
CA GLY A 59 3.55 -0.83 5.84
C GLY A 59 2.76 -2.05 6.29
N PRO A 60 1.48 -1.88 6.65
CA PRO A 60 0.65 -3.01 7.02
C PRO A 60 0.22 -3.82 5.78
N VAL A 61 -0.30 -5.01 6.00
CA VAL A 61 -1.08 -5.74 4.98
C VAL A 61 -2.52 -5.87 5.49
N MET A 62 -3.50 -6.16 4.62
CA MET A 62 -4.85 -6.53 5.05
C MET A 62 -4.93 -8.04 5.27
N PRO A 63 -5.02 -8.56 6.51
CA PRO A 63 -4.99 -10.01 6.73
C PRO A 63 -6.30 -10.72 6.37
N SER A 64 -7.32 -9.92 6.12
CA SER A 64 -8.65 -10.26 5.62
C SER A 64 -9.31 -8.94 5.22
N ASN A 65 -10.12 -8.94 4.18
CA ASN A 65 -10.85 -7.77 3.70
C ASN A 65 -12.34 -8.08 3.54
N THR A 66 -13.17 -7.08 3.82
CA THR A 66 -14.59 -7.06 3.48
C THR A 66 -14.78 -6.02 2.40
N ASP A 67 -15.07 -6.50 1.20
CA ASP A 67 -15.19 -5.64 0.02
C ASP A 67 -16.60 -5.12 -0.09
N TYR A 68 -16.73 -3.82 -0.30
CA TYR A 68 -17.99 -3.17 -0.64
C TYR A 68 -17.93 -2.58 -2.03
N MET A 69 -18.97 -2.83 -2.81
CA MET A 69 -19.15 -2.17 -4.09
C MET A 69 -19.96 -0.90 -3.88
N VAL A 70 -19.31 0.26 -3.92
CA VAL A 70 -19.92 1.58 -3.75
C VAL A 70 -20.32 2.14 -5.11
N LEU A 71 -21.62 2.31 -5.32
CA LEU A 71 -22.19 2.88 -6.52
C LEU A 71 -22.62 4.32 -6.26
N TRP A 72 -21.83 5.29 -6.69
CA TRP A 72 -22.20 6.70 -6.57
C TRP A 72 -22.99 7.17 -7.79
N ASN A 73 -24.32 7.14 -7.69
CA ASN A 73 -25.23 7.49 -8.78
C ASN A 73 -26.44 8.30 -8.31
N PRO A 74 -26.32 9.64 -8.23
CA PRO A 74 -27.37 10.54 -7.79
C PRO A 74 -28.52 10.57 -8.82
N PRO A 75 -29.80 10.48 -8.41
CA PRO A 75 -30.92 10.44 -9.37
C PRO A 75 -31.00 11.63 -10.33
N ALA A 76 -30.45 12.78 -9.96
CA ALA A 76 -30.45 14.01 -10.76
C ALA A 76 -29.27 14.13 -11.73
N SER A 77 -28.32 13.19 -11.73
CA SER A 77 -27.14 13.22 -12.61
C SER A 77 -27.51 12.96 -14.07
N GLY A 78 -28.59 12.21 -14.32
CA GLY A 78 -28.91 11.69 -15.65
C GLY A 78 -27.99 10.56 -16.12
N THR A 79 -27.18 9.99 -15.23
CA THR A 79 -26.30 8.84 -15.48
C THR A 79 -26.93 7.56 -14.93
N SER A 80 -26.52 6.41 -15.47
CA SER A 80 -27.02 5.11 -15.04
C SER A 80 -26.07 4.01 -15.46
N TYR A 81 -25.86 3.03 -14.57
CA TYR A 81 -25.15 1.81 -14.94
C TYR A 81 -25.93 1.02 -16.00
N PRO A 82 -25.25 0.46 -17.01
CA PRO A 82 -25.89 -0.39 -18.01
C PRO A 82 -26.53 -1.64 -17.39
N ALA A 83 -27.54 -2.18 -18.05
CA ALA A 83 -28.22 -3.38 -17.60
C ALA A 83 -27.24 -4.56 -17.46
N GLY A 84 -27.27 -5.24 -16.31
CA GLY A 84 -26.38 -6.36 -16.01
C GLY A 84 -25.01 -5.99 -15.46
N TYR A 85 -24.58 -4.72 -15.51
CA TYR A 85 -23.29 -4.28 -14.97
C TYR A 85 -23.15 -4.58 -13.48
N VAL A 86 -24.04 -4.01 -12.67
CA VAL A 86 -24.04 -4.17 -11.19
C VAL A 86 -24.14 -5.64 -10.79
N ALA A 87 -25.03 -6.40 -11.45
CA ALA A 87 -25.21 -7.82 -11.16
C ALA A 87 -23.98 -8.66 -11.55
N GLY A 88 -23.29 -8.28 -12.64
CA GLY A 88 -22.08 -8.94 -13.09
C GLY A 88 -20.90 -8.71 -12.15
N VAL A 89 -20.57 -7.44 -11.87
CA VAL A 89 -19.43 -7.12 -10.99
C VAL A 89 -19.66 -7.67 -9.57
N SER A 90 -20.87 -7.54 -9.03
CA SER A 90 -21.18 -8.13 -7.70
C SER A 90 -21.17 -9.67 -7.70
N GLN A 91 -21.38 -10.33 -8.84
CA GLN A 91 -21.20 -11.78 -8.96
C GLN A 91 -19.73 -12.14 -8.75
N TRP A 92 -18.79 -11.41 -9.36
CA TRP A 92 -17.36 -11.63 -9.16
C TRP A 92 -16.95 -11.48 -7.69
N PHE A 93 -17.35 -10.40 -7.01
CA PHE A 93 -17.07 -10.24 -5.58
C PHE A 93 -17.68 -11.37 -4.73
N THR A 94 -18.90 -11.79 -5.06
CA THR A 94 -19.57 -12.91 -4.36
C THR A 94 -18.80 -14.22 -4.55
N ASP A 95 -18.31 -14.47 -5.76
CA ASP A 95 -17.57 -15.68 -6.08
C ASP A 95 -16.16 -15.66 -5.47
N LEU A 96 -15.51 -14.51 -5.48
CA LEU A 96 -14.23 -14.30 -4.82
C LEU A 96 -14.35 -14.53 -3.31
N ALA A 97 -15.40 -14.03 -2.67
CA ALA A 97 -15.71 -14.30 -1.27
C ALA A 97 -16.05 -15.79 -1.00
N HIS A 98 -16.69 -16.47 -1.96
CA HIS A 98 -17.00 -17.90 -1.83
C HIS A 98 -15.74 -18.77 -1.81
N ASP A 99 -14.78 -18.51 -2.69
CA ASP A 99 -13.53 -19.28 -2.81
C ASP A 99 -12.41 -18.78 -1.88
N SER A 100 -12.71 -17.80 -1.04
CA SER A 100 -11.86 -17.23 0.00
C SER A 100 -11.14 -18.32 0.83
N GLY A 101 -9.83 -18.15 1.01
CA GLY A 101 -8.93 -19.13 1.63
C GLY A 101 -8.40 -20.19 0.67
N GLY A 102 -8.82 -20.15 -0.59
CA GLY A 102 -8.41 -21.08 -1.65
C GLY A 102 -7.00 -20.82 -2.21
N VAL A 103 -6.61 -21.66 -3.17
CA VAL A 103 -5.31 -21.59 -3.89
C VAL A 103 -5.47 -21.69 -5.41
N GLN A 104 -6.65 -21.36 -5.91
CA GLN A 104 -7.03 -21.63 -7.30
C GLN A 104 -7.16 -20.37 -8.17
N ASN A 105 -7.02 -19.19 -7.58
CA ASN A 105 -7.08 -17.90 -8.26
C ASN A 105 -5.91 -16.99 -7.86
N THR A 106 -5.85 -15.82 -8.48
CA THR A 106 -4.83 -14.77 -8.32
C THR A 106 -4.67 -14.30 -6.89
N ASP A 107 -5.76 -14.17 -6.14
CA ASP A 107 -5.73 -13.72 -4.74
C ASP A 107 -4.92 -14.64 -3.83
N SER A 108 -4.83 -15.91 -4.18
CA SER A 108 -3.95 -16.83 -3.46
C SER A 108 -2.46 -16.47 -3.55
N VAL A 109 -2.06 -15.65 -4.54
CA VAL A 109 -0.70 -15.14 -4.70
C VAL A 109 -0.35 -14.16 -3.59
N SER A 110 -1.30 -13.32 -3.15
CA SER A 110 -1.07 -12.32 -2.11
C SER A 110 -0.71 -12.93 -0.76
N ALA A 111 -1.15 -14.16 -0.50
CA ALA A 111 -0.99 -14.87 0.77
C ALA A 111 0.47 -15.10 1.23
N GLN A 112 1.46 -14.80 0.38
CA GLN A 112 2.88 -14.85 0.72
C GLN A 112 3.40 -13.54 1.37
N TYR A 113 2.68 -12.43 1.22
CA TYR A 113 3.09 -11.11 1.68
C TYR A 113 2.59 -10.88 3.11
N GLY A 114 3.47 -10.35 3.97
CA GLY A 114 3.18 -10.16 5.38
C GLY A 114 3.85 -8.92 5.96
N ASP A 115 3.50 -8.58 7.21
CA ASP A 115 3.90 -7.33 7.85
C ASP A 115 4.75 -7.52 9.12
N LEU A 116 5.18 -6.40 9.71
CA LEU A 116 5.96 -6.38 10.96
C LEU A 116 5.23 -6.96 12.18
N THR A 117 3.90 -7.09 12.13
CA THR A 117 3.10 -7.68 13.22
C THR A 117 3.15 -9.21 13.19
N GLY A 118 3.55 -9.77 12.04
CA GLY A 118 3.48 -11.19 11.71
C GLY A 118 2.16 -11.59 11.04
N ALA A 119 1.35 -10.61 10.63
CA ALA A 119 0.17 -10.85 9.81
C ALA A 119 0.57 -11.06 8.34
N PHE A 120 -0.31 -11.71 7.59
CA PHE A 120 -0.15 -11.99 6.16
C PHE A 120 -1.42 -11.57 5.44
N ALA A 121 -1.27 -11.06 4.22
CA ALA A 121 -2.31 -10.75 3.23
C ALA A 121 -3.05 -12.02 2.79
N LYS A 122 -3.67 -12.71 3.76
CA LYS A 122 -4.36 -13.98 3.49
C LYS A 122 -5.46 -13.67 2.49
N TYR A 123 -5.61 -14.52 1.49
CA TYR A 123 -6.83 -14.57 0.72
C TYR A 123 -7.98 -14.96 1.66
N ALA A 124 -8.57 -13.99 2.32
CA ALA A 124 -9.55 -14.10 3.39
C ALA A 124 -10.59 -12.99 3.19
N THR A 125 -11.10 -12.93 1.97
CA THR A 125 -12.01 -11.92 1.47
C THR A 125 -13.45 -12.30 1.78
N THR A 126 -14.28 -11.31 2.09
CA THR A 126 -15.74 -11.43 2.17
C THR A 126 -16.39 -10.30 1.37
N PHE A 127 -17.61 -10.50 0.89
CA PHE A 127 -18.34 -9.45 0.19
C PHE A 127 -19.40 -8.85 1.10
N GLY A 128 -19.21 -7.58 1.49
CA GLY A 128 -20.12 -6.82 2.33
C GLY A 128 -21.39 -6.37 1.60
N GLY A 129 -21.37 -6.43 0.27
CA GLY A 129 -22.51 -6.15 -0.60
C GLY A 129 -22.38 -4.85 -1.39
N VAL A 130 -23.48 -4.47 -2.03
CA VAL A 130 -23.57 -3.27 -2.86
C VAL A 130 -24.13 -2.12 -2.03
N LEU A 131 -23.38 -1.03 -1.95
CA LEU A 131 -23.74 0.23 -1.32
C LEU A 131 -24.15 1.21 -2.42
N LEU A 132 -25.37 1.74 -2.34
CA LEU A 132 -25.83 2.78 -3.26
C LEU A 132 -25.69 4.13 -2.58
N ASP A 133 -24.87 5.00 -3.17
CA ASP A 133 -24.76 6.39 -2.80
C ASP A 133 -25.55 7.25 -3.79
N THR A 134 -26.48 8.04 -3.25
CA THR A 134 -27.36 8.93 -4.01
C THR A 134 -27.10 10.40 -3.73
N ASP A 135 -26.09 10.72 -2.92
CA ASP A 135 -25.76 12.08 -2.53
C ASP A 135 -25.33 12.88 -3.77
N PRO A 136 -25.82 14.12 -3.95
CA PRO A 136 -25.55 14.87 -5.18
C PRO A 136 -24.06 15.02 -5.44
N TYR A 137 -23.65 14.82 -6.70
CA TYR A 137 -22.28 15.12 -7.08
C TYR A 137 -21.92 16.58 -6.72
N PRO A 138 -20.69 16.83 -6.24
CA PRO A 138 -20.22 18.17 -6.02
C PRO A 138 -20.07 18.91 -7.36
N THR A 139 -19.71 20.20 -7.32
CA THR A 139 -19.35 20.92 -8.54
C THR A 139 -18.12 20.27 -9.19
N ALA A 140 -18.16 20.03 -10.50
CA ALA A 140 -17.03 19.47 -11.24
C ALA A 140 -15.78 20.34 -11.10
N GLN A 141 -14.63 19.72 -10.82
CA GLN A 141 -13.37 20.43 -10.59
C GLN A 141 -12.26 20.08 -11.57
N CYS A 142 -12.37 19.01 -12.36
CA CYS A 142 -11.33 18.59 -13.28
C CYS A 142 -11.58 18.99 -14.75
N PRO A 143 -10.54 18.98 -15.62
CA PRO A 143 -10.62 19.49 -16.99
C PRO A 143 -11.61 18.72 -17.87
N VAL A 144 -12.61 19.42 -18.43
CA VAL A 144 -13.72 18.82 -19.19
C VAL A 144 -13.36 18.69 -20.67
N ASN A 145 -12.47 17.75 -21.02
CA ASN A 145 -12.02 17.56 -22.41
C ASN A 145 -12.70 16.42 -23.18
N ALA A 146 -13.76 15.80 -22.62
CA ALA A 146 -14.55 14.72 -23.22
C ALA A 146 -16.06 14.93 -22.98
N PRO A 147 -16.97 14.16 -23.63
CA PRO A 147 -18.39 14.19 -23.31
C PRO A 147 -18.65 13.49 -21.97
N VAL A 148 -18.28 14.18 -20.88
CA VAL A 148 -18.51 13.76 -19.50
C VAL A 148 -19.68 14.52 -18.90
N VAL A 149 -20.50 13.84 -18.11
CA VAL A 149 -21.58 14.44 -17.32
C VAL A 149 -21.00 15.06 -16.06
N MET A 150 -20.05 14.38 -15.44
CA MET A 150 -19.39 14.80 -14.21
C MET A 150 -17.92 14.40 -14.23
N CYS A 151 -17.11 15.20 -13.56
CA CYS A 151 -15.67 15.00 -13.40
C CYS A 151 -15.33 15.27 -11.92
N LEU A 152 -14.95 14.23 -11.19
CA LEU A 152 -14.64 14.25 -9.76
C LEU A 152 -13.13 14.26 -9.55
N THR A 153 -12.62 15.12 -8.66
CA THR A 153 -11.25 14.95 -8.19
C THR A 153 -11.18 13.90 -7.09
N ASP A 154 -10.02 13.31 -6.91
CA ASP A 154 -9.76 12.36 -5.85
C ASP A 154 -10.08 12.97 -4.46
N ALA A 155 -9.69 14.22 -4.22
CA ALA A 155 -10.07 14.93 -2.99
C ALA A 155 -11.61 15.02 -2.76
N GLN A 156 -12.40 15.08 -3.84
CA GLN A 156 -13.87 15.03 -3.74
C GLN A 156 -14.36 13.62 -3.42
N ILE A 157 -13.76 12.59 -4.03
CA ILE A 157 -14.04 11.18 -3.75
C ILE A 157 -13.75 10.84 -2.30
N GLN A 158 -12.55 11.19 -1.80
CA GLN A 158 -12.17 10.97 -0.40
C GLN A 158 -13.15 11.65 0.57
N THR A 159 -13.59 12.88 0.24
CA THR A 159 -14.57 13.61 1.06
C THR A 159 -15.91 12.89 1.12
N GLU A 160 -16.40 12.41 -0.03
CA GLU A 160 -17.65 11.67 -0.12
C GLU A 160 -17.57 10.32 0.61
N LEU A 161 -16.56 9.50 0.30
CA LEU A 161 -16.41 8.18 0.92
C LEU A 161 -16.33 8.27 2.44
N VAL A 162 -15.58 9.23 2.99
CA VAL A 162 -15.51 9.44 4.44
C VAL A 162 -16.88 9.86 5.02
N SER A 163 -17.60 10.74 4.32
CA SER A 163 -18.95 11.16 4.71
C SER A 163 -19.92 9.96 4.72
N TYR A 164 -19.95 9.19 3.63
CA TYR A 164 -20.83 8.05 3.43
C TYR A 164 -20.56 6.94 4.44
N VAL A 165 -19.31 6.49 4.57
CA VAL A 165 -18.88 5.44 5.50
C VAL A 165 -19.23 5.81 6.94
N THR A 166 -18.92 7.05 7.35
CA THR A 166 -19.23 7.54 8.69
C THR A 166 -20.74 7.64 8.92
N GLY A 167 -21.48 8.19 7.95
CA GLY A 167 -22.93 8.40 8.04
C GLY A 167 -23.73 7.11 8.12
N HIS A 168 -23.21 6.03 7.54
CA HIS A 168 -23.84 4.70 7.54
C HIS A 168 -23.31 3.77 8.64
N GLY A 169 -22.38 4.23 9.47
CA GLY A 169 -21.79 3.44 10.55
C GLY A 169 -20.97 2.24 10.04
N LEU A 170 -20.39 2.38 8.85
CA LEU A 170 -19.48 1.41 8.25
C LEU A 170 -18.06 1.60 8.83
N SER A 171 -17.22 0.59 8.67
CA SER A 171 -15.90 0.54 9.31
C SER A 171 -14.81 1.18 8.45
N ALA A 172 -13.92 1.95 9.09
CA ALA A 172 -12.68 2.44 8.48
C ALA A 172 -11.49 1.84 9.24
N ASP A 173 -11.08 0.65 8.82
CA ASP A 173 -10.00 -0.14 9.39
C ASP A 173 -9.35 -1.01 8.29
N LEU A 174 -8.27 -1.74 8.61
CA LEU A 174 -7.56 -2.61 7.65
C LEU A 174 -8.26 -3.94 7.32
N SER A 175 -9.55 -4.05 7.64
CA SER A 175 -10.36 -5.22 7.30
C SER A 175 -11.55 -4.90 6.40
N HIS A 176 -11.65 -3.67 5.89
CA HIS A 176 -12.71 -3.24 4.98
C HIS A 176 -12.13 -2.42 3.84
N GLU A 177 -12.68 -2.64 2.65
CA GLU A 177 -12.27 -1.97 1.43
C GLU A 177 -13.52 -1.52 0.65
N TYR A 178 -13.43 -0.33 0.05
CA TYR A 178 -14.55 0.30 -0.65
C TYR A 178 -14.20 0.54 -2.11
N PHE A 179 -14.80 -0.21 -3.01
CA PHE A 179 -14.63 -0.04 -4.46
C PHE A 179 -15.65 0.97 -4.96
N LEU A 180 -15.22 2.16 -5.32
CA LEU A 180 -16.06 3.20 -5.90
C LEU A 180 -16.19 2.98 -7.41
N LEU A 181 -17.33 2.44 -7.83
CA LEU A 181 -17.63 2.27 -9.25
C LEU A 181 -18.53 3.39 -9.74
N THR A 182 -18.00 4.34 -10.51
CA THR A 182 -18.82 5.42 -11.09
C THR A 182 -19.58 4.95 -12.34
N PRO A 183 -20.74 5.53 -12.69
CA PRO A 183 -21.45 5.15 -13.91
C PRO A 183 -20.79 5.77 -15.17
N PRO A 184 -21.15 5.32 -16.38
CA PRO A 184 -20.65 5.90 -17.62
C PRO A 184 -20.79 7.43 -17.66
N HIS A 185 -19.76 8.11 -18.16
CA HIS A 185 -19.66 9.57 -18.24
C HIS A 185 -19.51 10.30 -16.89
N VAL A 186 -19.31 9.57 -15.79
CA VAL A 186 -18.87 10.11 -14.51
C VAL A 186 -17.45 9.65 -14.32
N GLU A 187 -16.54 10.59 -14.46
CA GLU A 187 -15.12 10.29 -14.59
C GLU A 187 -14.36 10.94 -13.44
N THR A 188 -13.15 10.47 -13.19
CA THR A 188 -12.38 10.84 -12.00
C THR A 188 -10.97 11.28 -12.36
N CYS A 189 -10.33 12.09 -11.52
CA CYS A 189 -8.95 12.53 -11.71
C CYS A 189 -8.26 12.70 -10.36
N PHE A 190 -6.96 12.41 -10.29
CA PHE A 190 -6.17 12.68 -9.08
C PHE A 190 -6.19 14.15 -8.67
N SER A 191 -6.28 15.07 -9.64
CA SER A 191 -6.29 16.51 -9.36
C SER A 191 -7.06 17.33 -10.38
N ASN A 192 -7.21 18.62 -10.08
CA ASN A 192 -7.71 19.62 -11.02
C ASN A 192 -6.61 20.35 -11.80
N ASP A 193 -5.33 19.95 -11.67
CA ASP A 193 -4.22 20.58 -12.36
C ASP A 193 -3.97 19.90 -13.73
N PRO A 194 -4.31 20.57 -14.86
CA PRO A 194 -4.12 20.01 -16.19
C PRO A 194 -2.65 19.89 -16.62
N THR A 195 -1.70 20.34 -15.80
CA THR A 195 -0.26 20.37 -16.11
C THR A 195 0.56 19.30 -15.40
N MET A 196 -0.03 18.57 -14.44
CA MET A 196 0.66 17.48 -13.76
C MET A 196 0.72 16.24 -14.67
N ALA A 197 1.93 15.81 -15.01
CA ALA A 197 2.13 14.50 -15.65
C ALA A 197 1.76 13.40 -14.65
N PHE A 198 1.05 12.36 -15.11
CA PHE A 198 0.46 11.26 -14.31
C PHE A 198 -0.63 11.65 -13.29
N GLY A 199 -0.87 12.95 -13.04
CA GLY A 199 -2.05 13.45 -12.32
C GLY A 199 -3.33 13.45 -13.16
N GLY A 200 -3.42 12.52 -14.11
CA GLY A 200 -4.42 12.51 -15.16
C GLY A 200 -5.79 12.07 -14.67
N CYS A 201 -6.63 11.78 -15.64
CA CYS A 201 -8.00 11.41 -15.42
C CYS A 201 -8.25 10.00 -15.93
N SER A 202 -9.31 9.39 -15.42
CA SER A 202 -9.82 8.11 -15.85
C SER A 202 -9.95 8.03 -17.37
N ALA A 203 -9.90 6.81 -17.87
CA ALA A 203 -9.77 6.53 -19.30
C ALA A 203 -10.87 7.12 -20.19
N GLY A 204 -11.99 7.57 -19.63
CA GLY A 204 -13.07 8.24 -20.38
C GLY A 204 -12.91 9.76 -20.55
N ILE A 205 -12.04 10.46 -19.81
CA ILE A 205 -11.86 11.93 -19.92
C ILE A 205 -10.90 12.36 -21.03
N VAL A 206 -9.83 11.60 -21.29
CA VAL A 206 -8.75 12.10 -22.15
C VAL A 206 -8.86 11.54 -23.57
N PRO A 207 -9.26 12.34 -24.58
CA PRO A 207 -9.14 11.96 -25.98
C PRO A 207 -7.67 12.08 -26.36
N PHE A 208 -6.90 11.06 -26.08
CA PHE A 208 -5.47 11.24 -26.11
C PHE A 208 -4.95 11.30 -27.56
N ASN A 209 -3.72 11.79 -27.71
CA ASN A 209 -2.76 11.17 -28.64
C ASN A 209 -2.49 9.68 -28.28
N GLY A 210 -3.52 8.91 -27.88
CA GLY A 210 -3.51 7.46 -27.69
C GLY A 210 -3.53 6.78 -26.30
N LEU A 211 -3.45 7.39 -25.10
CA LEU A 211 -3.37 6.64 -23.82
C LEU A 211 -4.22 7.24 -22.67
N ALA A 212 -5.01 6.45 -21.94
CA ALA A 212 -5.64 6.89 -20.69
C ALA A 212 -4.59 7.24 -19.62
N ALA A 213 -4.97 7.94 -18.55
CA ALA A 213 -4.07 8.10 -17.41
C ALA A 213 -4.12 6.87 -16.48
N PHE A 214 -5.32 6.42 -16.14
CA PHE A 214 -5.55 5.20 -15.36
C PHE A 214 -6.90 4.57 -15.73
N CYS A 215 -7.05 3.32 -15.35
CA CYS A 215 -8.29 2.56 -15.48
C CYS A 215 -8.94 2.33 -14.12
N ALA A 216 -8.11 2.08 -13.10
CA ALA A 216 -8.43 2.13 -11.69
C ALA A 216 -7.18 2.59 -10.92
N TYR A 217 -7.33 2.86 -9.62
CA TYR A 217 -6.25 2.95 -8.63
C TYR A 217 -6.83 2.70 -7.24
N HIS A 218 -6.00 2.30 -6.28
CA HIS A 218 -6.38 2.31 -4.86
C HIS A 218 -5.62 3.38 -4.06
N GLU A 219 -6.24 3.83 -2.98
CA GLU A 219 -5.63 4.74 -2.01
C GLU A 219 -6.23 4.55 -0.62
N ASN A 220 -5.53 5.05 0.40
CA ASN A 220 -6.14 5.37 1.69
C ASN A 220 -6.53 6.85 1.71
N THR A 221 -7.62 7.20 2.38
CA THR A 221 -7.98 8.63 2.44
C THR A 221 -7.04 9.42 3.36
N SER A 222 -6.75 10.66 2.99
CA SER A 222 -6.03 11.64 3.83
C SER A 222 -6.87 12.13 5.03
N LEU A 223 -8.19 11.99 4.95
CA LEU A 223 -9.16 12.40 5.99
C LEU A 223 -9.39 11.29 7.04
N SER A 224 -9.22 10.04 6.66
CA SER A 224 -9.29 8.84 7.49
C SER A 224 -8.30 7.79 6.95
N GLN A 225 -7.09 7.75 7.51
CA GLN A 225 -5.97 6.94 6.99
C GLN A 225 -6.26 5.43 6.87
N PHE A 226 -7.32 4.92 7.51
CA PHE A 226 -7.72 3.51 7.42
C PHE A 226 -9.05 3.31 6.69
N LEU A 227 -9.55 4.33 5.98
CA LEU A 227 -10.54 4.12 4.94
C LEU A 227 -9.76 3.83 3.65
N ILE A 228 -9.72 2.55 3.29
CA ILE A 228 -9.07 2.05 2.08
C ILE A 228 -10.12 1.96 0.98
N TYR A 229 -9.82 2.47 -0.20
CA TYR A 229 -10.73 2.43 -1.33
C TYR A 229 -9.97 2.20 -2.63
N ALA A 230 -10.68 1.62 -3.60
CA ALA A 230 -10.30 1.67 -5.00
C ALA A 230 -11.28 2.58 -5.73
N ASP A 231 -10.77 3.42 -6.62
CA ASP A 231 -11.56 4.19 -7.56
C ASP A 231 -11.54 3.45 -8.90
N ASP A 232 -12.70 2.94 -9.29
CA ASP A 232 -12.90 2.11 -10.48
C ASP A 232 -13.96 2.77 -11.39
N PRO A 233 -13.60 3.83 -12.14
CA PRO A 233 -14.52 4.47 -13.05
C PRO A 233 -14.97 3.49 -14.14
N TYR A 234 -16.18 3.68 -14.68
CA TYR A 234 -16.68 2.81 -15.75
C TYR A 234 -15.72 2.73 -16.95
N VAL A 235 -15.05 1.60 -17.10
CA VAL A 235 -14.10 1.30 -18.18
C VAL A 235 -14.55 0.27 -19.24
N PRO A 236 -15.67 -0.48 -19.13
CA PRO A 236 -16.05 -1.45 -20.15
C PRO A 236 -16.20 -0.85 -21.55
N GLY A 237 -15.61 -1.51 -22.53
CA GLY A 237 -15.54 -1.09 -23.92
C GLY A 237 -14.45 -0.05 -24.21
N ASN A 238 -13.71 0.43 -23.21
CA ASN A 238 -12.56 1.29 -23.42
C ASN A 238 -11.35 0.45 -23.85
N PRO A 239 -10.83 0.58 -25.09
CA PRO A 239 -9.77 -0.30 -25.60
C PRO A 239 -8.43 -0.22 -24.85
N HIS A 240 -8.26 0.75 -23.95
CA HIS A 240 -7.09 0.84 -23.10
C HIS A 240 -7.19 -0.02 -21.83
N CYS A 241 -8.40 -0.17 -21.29
CA CYS A 241 -8.69 -0.81 -20.01
C CYS A 241 -9.41 -2.16 -20.18
N ASP A 242 -10.14 -2.29 -21.28
CA ASP A 242 -10.88 -3.48 -21.65
C ASP A 242 -10.22 -4.11 -22.89
N ASP A 243 -9.78 -5.35 -22.74
CA ASP A 243 -9.16 -6.12 -23.83
C ASP A 243 -10.20 -6.80 -24.76
N GLY A 244 -11.49 -6.64 -24.46
CA GLY A 244 -12.63 -7.18 -25.19
C GLY A 244 -12.90 -8.66 -24.94
N ASN A 245 -12.19 -9.30 -24.00
CA ASN A 245 -12.35 -10.72 -23.70
C ASN A 245 -13.28 -10.94 -22.50
N HIS A 246 -14.55 -11.23 -22.80
CA HIS A 246 -15.66 -11.22 -21.84
C HIS A 246 -16.31 -12.61 -21.66
N PRO A 247 -15.77 -13.51 -20.82
CA PRO A 247 -16.36 -14.83 -20.59
C PRO A 247 -17.79 -14.84 -19.99
N ASN A 248 -18.15 -13.84 -19.19
CA ASN A 248 -19.46 -13.67 -18.53
C ASN A 248 -20.27 -12.46 -19.05
N GLY A 249 -19.66 -11.59 -19.85
CA GLY A 249 -20.33 -10.47 -20.51
C GLY A 249 -19.54 -9.16 -20.38
N PHE A 250 -20.07 -8.09 -20.99
CA PHE A 250 -19.31 -6.84 -21.17
C PHE A 250 -18.72 -6.25 -19.87
N TRP A 251 -19.32 -6.54 -18.71
CA TRP A 251 -18.87 -6.08 -17.40
C TRP A 251 -17.56 -6.74 -16.96
N ASP A 252 -17.12 -7.86 -17.56
CA ASP A 252 -15.78 -8.42 -17.32
C ASP A 252 -14.68 -7.41 -17.67
N GLY A 253 -14.97 -6.44 -18.55
CA GLY A 253 -14.08 -5.32 -18.85
C GLY A 253 -13.71 -4.49 -17.62
N GLU A 254 -14.51 -4.53 -16.55
CA GLU A 254 -14.18 -3.92 -15.26
C GLU A 254 -13.04 -4.66 -14.57
N LEU A 255 -13.08 -6.00 -14.58
CA LEU A 255 -12.05 -6.85 -13.97
C LEU A 255 -10.71 -6.70 -14.68
N SER A 256 -10.71 -6.77 -16.02
CA SER A 256 -9.50 -6.53 -16.81
C SER A 256 -9.04 -5.07 -16.75
N GLY A 257 -9.97 -4.16 -16.42
CA GLY A 257 -9.78 -2.73 -16.30
C GLY A 257 -9.09 -2.28 -15.04
N GLY A 258 -8.76 -3.18 -14.12
CA GLY A 258 -8.00 -2.83 -12.92
C GLY A 258 -8.69 -3.28 -11.64
N LEU A 259 -9.99 -3.56 -11.65
CA LEU A 259 -10.70 -3.92 -10.41
C LEU A 259 -10.05 -5.10 -9.65
N SER A 260 -9.64 -6.15 -10.36
CA SER A 260 -8.93 -7.27 -9.71
C SER A 260 -7.50 -6.94 -9.28
N HIS A 261 -6.86 -6.01 -10.01
CA HIS A 261 -5.50 -5.56 -9.77
C HIS A 261 -5.46 -4.73 -8.48
N GLU A 262 -6.32 -3.72 -8.40
CA GLU A 262 -6.40 -2.84 -7.22
C GLU A 262 -6.84 -3.60 -5.97
N GLN A 263 -7.78 -4.53 -6.11
CA GLN A 263 -8.18 -5.41 -4.99
C GLN A 263 -7.01 -6.28 -4.49
N ASN A 264 -6.09 -6.68 -5.37
CA ASN A 264 -4.92 -7.45 -4.95
C ASN A 264 -3.89 -6.57 -4.26
N GLU A 265 -3.61 -5.42 -4.87
CA GLU A 265 -2.60 -4.48 -4.40
C GLU A 265 -2.96 -3.92 -3.04
N SER A 266 -4.20 -3.47 -2.85
CA SER A 266 -4.69 -2.95 -1.57
C SER A 266 -4.59 -3.96 -0.42
N VAL A 267 -4.71 -5.27 -0.70
CA VAL A 267 -4.57 -6.30 0.32
C VAL A 267 -3.10 -6.47 0.74
N THR A 268 -2.18 -6.28 -0.21
CA THR A 268 -0.73 -6.37 0.04
C THR A 268 -0.10 -5.05 0.47
N ASP A 269 -0.72 -3.92 0.15
CA ASP A 269 -0.23 -2.56 0.32
C ASP A 269 -1.39 -1.55 0.47
N PRO A 270 -2.24 -1.68 1.52
CA PRO A 270 -3.45 -0.86 1.67
C PRO A 270 -3.21 0.64 1.77
N ILE A 271 -1.97 1.04 2.09
CA ILE A 271 -1.55 2.43 2.12
C ILE A 271 -0.49 2.52 1.01
N PRO A 272 -0.86 2.98 -0.19
CA PRO A 272 -0.06 2.72 -1.39
C PRO A 272 1.43 3.01 -1.21
N ASN A 273 2.21 2.05 -1.69
CA ASN A 273 3.65 2.04 -1.70
C ASN A 273 4.31 2.11 -0.32
N ASP A 274 3.69 1.50 0.70
CA ASP A 274 4.23 1.44 2.04
C ASP A 274 4.59 0.04 2.52
N ALA A 275 3.96 -1.00 1.99
CA ALA A 275 4.15 -2.37 2.40
C ALA A 275 4.97 -3.17 1.40
N TRP A 276 4.47 -3.48 0.21
CA TRP A 276 5.14 -4.42 -0.71
C TRP A 276 5.29 -3.81 -2.11
N THR A 277 6.50 -3.33 -2.41
CA THR A 277 6.84 -2.75 -3.71
C THR A 277 8.23 -3.18 -4.17
N ASN A 278 8.53 -3.14 -5.47
CA ASN A 278 9.87 -3.49 -5.98
C ASN A 278 10.92 -2.34 -5.86
N GLY A 279 10.66 -1.31 -5.04
CA GLY A 279 11.55 -0.15 -4.93
C GLY A 279 11.39 0.62 -3.61
N ALA A 280 12.51 1.11 -3.06
CA ALA A 280 12.51 1.88 -1.81
C ALA A 280 12.62 3.40 -2.04
N GLY A 281 12.06 4.20 -1.12
CA GLY A 281 12.24 5.66 -1.07
C GLY A 281 11.28 6.46 -1.95
N ALA A 282 11.70 7.64 -2.43
CA ALA A 282 10.85 8.54 -3.23
C ALA A 282 10.32 7.95 -4.54
N ASN A 283 10.95 6.89 -5.04
CA ASN A 283 10.55 6.28 -6.30
C ASN A 283 9.51 5.17 -6.09
N GLN A 284 9.32 4.73 -4.83
CA GLN A 284 8.28 3.83 -4.31
C GLN A 284 8.05 2.48 -5.03
N GLY A 285 8.66 2.25 -6.19
CA GLY A 285 8.55 1.00 -6.94
C GLY A 285 7.20 0.86 -7.63
N SER A 286 7.01 -0.34 -8.15
CA SER A 286 5.74 -0.88 -8.62
C SER A 286 5.23 -1.88 -7.57
N GLU A 287 3.93 -1.89 -7.35
CA GLU A 287 3.21 -2.81 -6.46
C GLU A 287 3.07 -4.20 -7.08
N VAL A 288 2.37 -5.12 -6.37
CA VAL A 288 2.30 -6.54 -6.74
C VAL A 288 1.61 -6.75 -8.09
N GLY A 289 0.54 -6.00 -8.37
CA GLY A 289 -0.21 -6.03 -9.61
C GLY A 289 0.54 -5.33 -10.73
N ASP A 290 1.21 -4.23 -10.44
CA ASP A 290 1.99 -3.45 -11.41
C ASP A 290 3.08 -4.27 -12.12
N GLN A 291 3.78 -5.15 -11.39
CA GLN A 291 4.78 -6.06 -11.99
C GLN A 291 4.20 -6.91 -13.12
N CYS A 292 2.92 -7.21 -13.01
CA CYS A 292 2.19 -8.09 -13.89
C CYS A 292 1.22 -7.34 -14.79
N ASN A 293 1.36 -6.02 -14.90
CA ASN A 293 0.49 -5.16 -15.70
C ASN A 293 0.21 -5.76 -17.09
N ARG A 294 -1.07 -6.06 -17.37
CA ARG A 294 -1.59 -6.70 -18.61
C ARG A 294 -1.07 -8.11 -18.91
N GLN A 295 -0.42 -8.79 -17.97
CA GLN A 295 -0.06 -10.20 -18.09
C GLN A 295 -1.22 -11.05 -17.58
N THR A 296 -1.83 -11.83 -18.45
CA THR A 296 -3.01 -12.68 -18.12
C THR A 296 -2.68 -14.17 -18.13
N GLY A 297 -1.42 -14.51 -18.42
CA GLY A 297 -0.94 -15.89 -18.42
C GLY A 297 -1.51 -16.77 -19.55
N THR A 298 -1.45 -18.08 -19.31
CA THR A 298 -1.98 -19.07 -20.24
C THR A 298 -3.47 -19.32 -19.99
N PRO A 299 -4.36 -19.21 -20.99
CA PRO A 299 -5.77 -19.53 -20.80
C PRO A 299 -5.98 -20.97 -20.32
N LEU A 300 -6.90 -21.16 -19.37
CA LEU A 300 -7.35 -22.49 -18.94
C LEU A 300 -8.32 -23.12 -19.94
N GLY A 301 -9.02 -22.28 -20.71
CA GLY A 301 -9.97 -22.70 -21.71
C GLY A 301 -10.69 -21.53 -22.35
N THR A 302 -11.82 -21.84 -22.99
CA THR A 302 -12.72 -20.84 -23.58
C THR A 302 -14.16 -21.14 -23.22
N VAL A 303 -14.94 -20.09 -22.93
CA VAL A 303 -16.39 -20.14 -22.73
C VAL A 303 -17.03 -19.05 -23.61
N HIS A 304 -18.11 -19.38 -24.31
CA HIS A 304 -18.80 -18.44 -25.22
C HIS A 304 -17.89 -17.76 -26.27
N GLY A 305 -16.75 -18.38 -26.62
CA GLY A 305 -15.78 -17.82 -27.55
C GLY A 305 -14.76 -16.86 -26.92
N ALA A 306 -14.91 -16.51 -25.65
CA ALA A 306 -13.93 -15.77 -24.86
C ALA A 306 -13.02 -16.74 -24.07
N LYS A 307 -11.78 -16.34 -23.83
CA LYS A 307 -10.82 -17.05 -22.98
C LYS A 307 -11.17 -16.86 -21.51
N TYR A 308 -10.77 -17.79 -20.67
CA TYR A 308 -10.75 -17.59 -19.22
C TYR A 308 -9.45 -18.15 -18.65
N ASN A 309 -8.97 -17.53 -17.57
CA ASN A 309 -7.81 -17.97 -16.81
C ASN A 309 -8.12 -18.26 -15.34
N GLN A 310 -9.28 -17.82 -14.85
CA GLN A 310 -9.78 -18.18 -13.52
C GLN A 310 -11.08 -18.97 -13.60
N VAL A 311 -11.24 -19.86 -12.63
CA VAL A 311 -12.52 -20.52 -12.34
C VAL A 311 -12.81 -20.29 -10.87
N ILE A 312 -13.80 -19.45 -10.56
CA ILE A 312 -14.12 -19.02 -9.20
C ILE A 312 -15.59 -19.30 -8.95
N ASN A 313 -15.89 -20.09 -7.91
CA ASN A 313 -17.23 -20.60 -7.63
C ASN A 313 -17.93 -21.22 -8.87
N GLY A 314 -17.14 -21.81 -9.77
CA GLY A 314 -17.64 -22.43 -11.01
C GLY A 314 -17.93 -21.46 -12.17
N HIS A 315 -17.78 -20.15 -11.99
CA HIS A 315 -17.83 -19.16 -13.06
C HIS A 315 -16.43 -18.90 -13.64
N PHE A 316 -16.37 -18.38 -14.86
CA PHE A 316 -15.13 -18.30 -15.66
C PHE A 316 -14.71 -16.86 -15.82
N TYR A 317 -13.51 -16.47 -15.39
CA TYR A 317 -13.05 -15.09 -15.48
C TYR A 317 -11.76 -14.93 -16.25
N TRP A 318 -11.52 -13.71 -16.73
CA TRP A 318 -10.32 -13.33 -17.46
C TRP A 318 -9.81 -11.98 -16.94
N TYR A 319 -8.69 -12.01 -16.22
CA TYR A 319 -8.04 -10.81 -15.72
C TYR A 319 -6.57 -11.11 -15.37
N GLN A 320 -5.84 -10.12 -14.87
CA GLN A 320 -4.39 -10.16 -14.73
C GLN A 320 -3.87 -11.28 -13.80
N GLU A 321 -2.62 -11.70 -14.00
CA GLU A 321 -1.81 -12.45 -13.04
C GLU A 321 -1.23 -11.53 -11.97
N GLU A 322 -0.78 -12.10 -10.85
CA GLU A 322 -0.18 -11.35 -9.75
C GLU A 322 1.27 -11.76 -9.52
N TRP A 323 2.13 -10.83 -9.13
CA TRP A 323 3.54 -11.14 -8.95
C TRP A 323 3.74 -12.02 -7.71
N SER A 324 4.52 -13.08 -7.89
CA SER A 324 4.94 -13.95 -6.81
C SER A 324 6.44 -13.88 -6.58
N ASN A 325 6.83 -13.47 -5.38
CA ASN A 325 8.20 -13.68 -4.89
C ASN A 325 8.53 -15.19 -4.81
N ILE A 326 7.59 -16.02 -4.37
CA ILE A 326 7.78 -17.49 -4.31
C ILE A 326 8.01 -18.09 -5.70
N GLY A 327 7.21 -17.67 -6.68
CA GLY A 327 7.29 -18.16 -8.05
C GLY A 327 8.33 -17.45 -8.92
N HIS A 328 8.84 -16.31 -8.45
CA HIS A 328 9.63 -15.35 -9.24
C HIS A 328 9.02 -15.06 -10.62
N ALA A 329 7.70 -14.92 -10.66
CA ALA A 329 6.93 -14.75 -11.88
C ALA A 329 5.52 -14.22 -11.56
N CYS A 330 4.86 -13.70 -12.59
CA CYS A 330 3.41 -13.48 -12.58
C CYS A 330 2.70 -14.83 -12.59
N LEU A 331 1.78 -15.03 -11.63
CA LEU A 331 1.05 -16.28 -11.45
C LEU A 331 -0.46 -16.06 -11.46
N GLN A 332 -1.19 -16.99 -12.07
CA GLN A 332 -2.66 -17.09 -11.98
C GLN A 332 -3.14 -17.67 -10.65
N ARG A 333 -2.23 -18.31 -9.90
CA ARG A 333 -2.49 -18.93 -8.61
C ARG A 333 -1.18 -19.34 -7.96
N LEU A 334 -1.11 -19.20 -6.65
CA LEU A 334 0.01 -19.73 -5.90
C LEU A 334 -0.16 -21.23 -5.75
N THR A 335 0.85 -21.99 -6.15
CA THR A 335 1.01 -23.36 -5.65
C THR A 335 1.85 -23.24 -4.38
N PRO A 336 1.25 -23.36 -3.17
CA PRO A 336 2.02 -23.19 -1.95
C PRO A 336 3.13 -24.24 -1.93
N PRO A 337 4.35 -23.86 -1.52
CA PRO A 337 5.42 -24.82 -1.42
C PRO A 337 5.06 -25.90 -0.41
N THR A 338 5.53 -27.14 -0.64
CA THR A 338 5.32 -28.26 0.29
C THR A 338 5.92 -28.02 1.67
N THR A 339 6.83 -27.05 1.77
CA THR A 339 7.37 -26.50 3.02
C THR A 339 7.42 -24.98 2.91
N THR A 340 6.66 -24.27 3.74
CA THR A 340 6.75 -22.81 3.81
C THR A 340 8.00 -22.41 4.62
N PRO A 341 8.87 -21.53 4.12
CA PRO A 341 9.97 -21.01 4.89
C PRO A 341 9.47 -20.21 6.10
N PHE A 342 10.29 -20.14 7.14
CA PHE A 342 10.04 -19.34 8.34
C PHE A 342 11.19 -18.36 8.54
N ALA A 343 10.88 -17.07 8.55
CA ALA A 343 11.85 -16.02 8.79
C ALA A 343 11.89 -15.65 10.28
N THR A 344 13.08 -15.52 10.84
CA THR A 344 13.28 -14.94 12.18
C THR A 344 14.68 -14.37 12.30
N PHE A 345 14.84 -13.36 13.14
CA PHE A 345 16.16 -12.88 13.52
C PHE A 345 16.24 -12.48 14.98
N LYS A 346 17.47 -12.47 15.49
CA LYS A 346 17.85 -11.93 16.80
C LYS A 346 18.63 -10.66 16.62
N VAL A 347 18.47 -9.74 17.56
CA VAL A 347 19.20 -8.47 17.60
C VAL A 347 20.07 -8.43 18.85
N THR A 348 21.34 -8.09 18.68
CA THR A 348 22.27 -7.87 19.79
C THR A 348 22.95 -6.52 19.66
N LYS A 349 23.36 -5.95 20.80
CA LYS A 349 23.99 -4.64 20.83
C LYS A 349 25.43 -4.72 20.29
N GLY A 350 25.76 -3.84 19.35
CA GLY A 350 27.13 -3.59 18.89
C GLY A 350 27.79 -2.40 19.62
N SER A 351 28.76 -1.76 18.98
CA SER A 351 29.42 -0.55 19.50
C SER A 351 28.68 0.73 19.06
N GLY A 352 28.57 1.71 19.97
CA GLY A 352 27.90 2.99 19.65
C GLY A 352 26.43 2.81 19.29
N LEU A 353 26.08 3.22 18.06
CA LEU A 353 24.74 3.06 17.45
C LEU A 353 24.64 1.81 16.57
N THR A 354 25.61 0.91 16.62
CA THR A 354 25.61 -0.34 15.85
C THR A 354 24.78 -1.39 16.54
N LEU A 355 23.96 -2.11 15.76
CA LEU A 355 23.30 -3.34 16.17
C LEU A 355 23.75 -4.49 15.26
N ASN A 356 23.79 -5.71 15.81
CA ASN A 356 24.09 -6.92 15.07
C ASN A 356 22.81 -7.75 14.95
N PHE A 357 22.53 -8.21 13.74
CA PHE A 357 21.35 -8.96 13.37
C PHE A 357 21.76 -10.36 12.96
N ASP A 358 21.01 -11.35 13.42
CA ASP A 358 21.31 -12.77 13.21
C ASP A 358 20.04 -13.53 12.82
N ALA A 359 19.93 -13.85 11.54
CA ALA A 359 18.83 -14.60 10.95
C ALA A 359 19.05 -16.13 10.92
N THR A 360 20.07 -16.66 11.60
CA THR A 360 20.38 -18.11 11.62
C THR A 360 19.26 -18.99 12.16
N GLY A 361 18.29 -18.42 12.87
CA GLY A 361 17.10 -19.12 13.34
C GLY A 361 16.04 -19.35 12.26
N SER A 362 16.18 -18.75 11.09
CA SER A 362 15.23 -18.94 9.98
C SER A 362 15.29 -20.39 9.48
N ILE A 363 14.17 -20.92 9.00
CA ILE A 363 14.05 -22.30 8.51
C ILE A 363 13.59 -22.30 7.06
N GLY A 364 14.40 -22.84 6.15
CA GLY A 364 14.06 -23.06 4.75
C GLY A 364 14.60 -24.40 4.30
N SER A 365 13.89 -25.09 3.41
CA SER A 365 14.33 -26.37 2.83
C SER A 365 14.59 -26.18 1.34
N PRO A 366 15.77 -26.52 0.79
CA PRO A 366 16.95 -27.12 1.44
C PRO A 366 17.87 -26.11 2.18
N GLY A 367 17.45 -24.85 2.30
CA GLY A 367 18.17 -23.77 2.97
C GLY A 367 17.85 -22.42 2.30
N PHE A 368 18.43 -21.33 2.81
CA PHE A 368 18.31 -20.00 2.21
C PHE A 368 19.53 -19.65 1.35
N VAL A 369 19.28 -18.98 0.24
CA VAL A 369 20.31 -18.47 -0.68
C VAL A 369 20.49 -16.96 -0.56
N LEU A 370 19.48 -16.25 -0.05
CA LEU A 370 19.47 -14.80 0.00
C LEU A 370 18.69 -14.31 1.24
N TYR A 371 19.29 -13.34 1.92
CA TYR A 371 18.72 -12.57 3.03
C TYR A 371 18.67 -11.12 2.58
N VAL A 372 17.48 -10.53 2.56
CA VAL A 372 17.24 -9.15 2.18
C VAL A 372 16.86 -8.40 3.45
N TRP A 373 17.70 -7.46 3.86
CA TRP A 373 17.50 -6.65 5.04
C TRP A 373 17.07 -5.25 4.66
N GLN A 374 16.05 -4.74 5.33
CA GLN A 374 15.62 -3.36 5.18
C GLN A 374 15.67 -2.66 6.54
N PHE A 375 16.59 -1.69 6.71
CA PHE A 375 16.84 -1.05 8.02
C PHE A 375 16.05 0.23 8.28
N ASN A 376 15.37 0.77 7.25
CA ASN A 376 14.51 1.97 7.29
C ASN A 376 15.08 3.14 8.12
N ASP A 377 16.40 3.33 8.08
CA ASP A 377 17.10 4.31 8.91
C ASP A 377 17.27 5.67 8.23
N ALA A 378 16.94 5.74 6.94
CA ALA A 378 16.80 6.93 6.14
C ALA A 378 15.66 6.76 5.14
N PHE A 379 15.11 7.90 4.68
CA PHE A 379 14.18 7.91 3.55
C PHE A 379 14.88 7.35 2.30
N GLY A 380 14.32 6.29 1.71
CA GLY A 380 14.93 5.59 0.58
C GLY A 380 16.18 4.78 0.91
N ALA A 381 16.34 4.37 2.18
CA ALA A 381 17.29 3.33 2.53
C ALA A 381 17.09 2.13 1.60
N GLN A 382 18.16 1.74 0.91
CA GLN A 382 18.15 0.60 0.01
C GLN A 382 18.18 -0.69 0.83
N THR A 383 17.54 -1.72 0.30
CA THR A 383 17.66 -3.06 0.84
C THR A 383 19.12 -3.52 0.74
N ILE A 384 19.53 -4.31 1.72
CA ILE A 384 20.85 -4.94 1.75
C ILE A 384 20.66 -6.43 1.52
N GLU A 385 21.07 -6.87 0.34
CA GLU A 385 21.08 -8.26 -0.08
C GLU A 385 22.38 -8.97 0.30
N GLN A 386 22.29 -10.16 0.88
CA GLN A 386 23.45 -10.97 1.19
C GLN A 386 23.13 -12.46 1.26
N SER A 387 24.13 -13.31 1.01
CA SER A 387 24.01 -14.77 1.12
C SER A 387 24.27 -15.31 2.53
N THR A 388 24.64 -14.45 3.47
CA THR A 388 24.91 -14.81 4.87
C THR A 388 23.78 -14.33 5.81
N PRO A 389 23.48 -15.06 6.89
CA PRO A 389 22.37 -14.73 7.79
C PRO A 389 22.67 -13.58 8.78
N GLN A 390 23.92 -13.13 8.87
CA GLN A 390 24.35 -12.16 9.88
C GLN A 390 24.80 -10.85 9.24
N ILE A 391 24.39 -9.73 9.82
CA ILE A 391 24.77 -8.38 9.39
C ILE A 391 24.90 -7.45 10.59
N SER A 392 25.84 -6.50 10.52
CA SER A 392 25.94 -5.39 11.47
C SER A 392 25.52 -4.11 10.76
N HIS A 393 24.63 -3.34 11.37
CA HIS A 393 24.14 -2.07 10.83
C HIS A 393 24.34 -0.93 11.83
N THR A 394 24.89 0.19 11.37
CA THR A 394 25.15 1.38 12.20
C THR A 394 24.13 2.46 11.88
N PHE A 395 23.26 2.74 12.84
CA PHE A 395 22.21 3.74 12.66
C PHE A 395 22.76 5.17 12.76
N PRO A 396 22.19 6.12 12.00
CA PRO A 396 22.71 7.49 11.90
C PRO A 396 22.52 8.31 13.18
N SER A 397 21.53 7.96 14.00
CA SER A 397 21.20 8.67 15.24
C SER A 397 20.64 7.73 16.31
N VAL A 398 20.46 8.25 17.53
CA VAL A 398 19.69 7.56 18.57
C VAL A 398 18.21 7.60 18.19
N GLY A 399 17.52 6.47 18.27
CA GLY A 399 16.13 6.40 17.82
C GLY A 399 15.53 5.00 17.87
N ALA A 400 14.30 4.88 17.40
CA ALA A 400 13.63 3.61 17.11
C ALA A 400 13.53 3.46 15.59
N TYR A 401 13.77 2.24 15.08
CA TYR A 401 13.81 1.95 13.64
C TYR A 401 13.07 0.64 13.36
N SER A 402 12.28 0.60 12.28
CA SER A 402 11.66 -0.62 11.78
C SER A 402 12.61 -1.39 10.88
N ILE A 403 12.78 -2.67 11.18
CA ILE A 403 13.70 -3.55 10.45
C ILE A 403 12.89 -4.67 9.82
N GLY A 404 13.01 -4.83 8.50
CA GLY A 404 12.49 -5.95 7.74
C GLY A 404 13.59 -6.96 7.41
N LEU A 405 13.22 -8.24 7.41
CA LEU A 405 14.00 -9.33 6.87
C LEU A 405 13.10 -10.15 5.95
N THR A 406 13.54 -10.34 4.71
CA THR A 406 13.00 -11.38 3.82
C THR A 406 14.08 -12.42 3.56
N VAL A 407 13.76 -13.69 3.78
CA VAL A 407 14.63 -14.82 3.47
C VAL A 407 14.11 -15.55 2.24
N PHE A 408 15.00 -15.89 1.31
CA PHE A 408 14.68 -16.62 0.08
C PHE A 408 15.39 -17.96 0.05
N ALA A 409 14.61 -19.03 -0.09
CA ALA A 409 15.08 -20.39 -0.17
C ALA A 409 15.59 -20.73 -1.57
N VAL A 410 16.39 -21.80 -1.67
CA VAL A 410 16.95 -22.29 -2.95
C VAL A 410 15.85 -22.58 -3.98
N ASP A 411 14.66 -22.97 -3.52
CA ASP A 411 13.51 -23.30 -4.38
C ASP A 411 12.67 -22.07 -4.78
N GLY A 412 13.12 -20.86 -4.45
CA GLY A 412 12.44 -19.59 -4.73
C GLY A 412 11.46 -19.14 -3.64
N THR A 413 11.14 -20.01 -2.68
CA THR A 413 10.18 -19.66 -1.63
C THR A 413 10.73 -18.57 -0.71
N SER A 414 9.88 -17.64 -0.25
CA SER A 414 10.31 -16.58 0.65
C SER A 414 9.45 -16.47 1.91
N ALA A 415 10.05 -15.92 2.96
CA ALA A 415 9.34 -15.55 4.17
C ALA A 415 9.84 -14.20 4.65
N GLY A 416 8.91 -13.33 5.03
CA GLY A 416 9.17 -12.05 5.68
C GLY A 416 9.03 -12.13 7.19
N THR A 417 9.76 -11.29 7.90
CA THR A 417 9.54 -10.94 9.31
C THR A 417 10.10 -9.55 9.54
N GLY A 418 9.68 -8.90 10.62
CA GLY A 418 10.41 -7.72 11.06
C GLY A 418 10.32 -7.45 12.56
N ALA A 419 10.98 -6.38 12.98
CA ALA A 419 11.02 -5.94 14.36
C ALA A 419 11.30 -4.43 14.44
N ILE A 420 10.97 -3.82 15.58
CA ILE A 420 11.51 -2.51 15.91
C ILE A 420 12.76 -2.68 16.78
N VAL A 421 13.80 -1.95 16.43
CA VAL A 421 15.03 -1.84 17.23
C VAL A 421 15.21 -0.43 17.75
N THR A 422 15.95 -0.30 18.87
CA THR A 422 16.30 1.01 19.43
C THR A 422 17.81 1.16 19.54
N THR A 423 18.31 2.35 19.20
CA THR A 423 19.72 2.70 19.30
C THR A 423 19.93 3.78 20.37
N GLY A 424 20.90 3.55 21.27
CA GLY A 424 21.15 4.42 22.42
C GLY A 424 20.11 4.31 23.55
N HIS A 425 20.18 5.24 24.51
CA HIS A 425 19.18 5.40 25.57
C HIS A 425 18.42 6.71 25.34
N SER A 426 17.23 6.65 24.74
CA SER A 426 16.36 7.82 24.54
C SER A 426 15.31 7.99 25.65
N GLY A 427 15.41 7.29 26.78
CA GLY A 427 14.38 7.37 27.84
C GLY A 427 13.02 6.83 27.42
N PHE A 428 13.01 5.94 26.43
CA PHE A 428 11.83 5.41 25.77
C PHE A 428 11.19 4.26 26.56
N THR A 429 9.90 4.36 26.88
CA THR A 429 9.11 3.24 27.41
C THR A 429 7.79 3.17 26.64
N PRO A 430 7.75 2.46 25.51
CA PRO A 430 6.52 2.29 24.75
C PRO A 430 5.51 1.45 25.55
N GLY A 431 4.22 1.69 25.34
CA GLY A 431 3.19 1.07 26.16
C GLY A 431 1.79 1.58 25.87
N PHE A 432 0.80 0.81 26.32
CA PHE A 432 -0.57 1.28 26.45
C PHE A 432 -1.20 0.76 27.73
N THR A 433 -2.27 1.43 28.14
CA THR A 433 -3.14 0.98 29.23
C THR A 433 -4.54 0.68 28.70
N THR A 434 -5.32 -0.09 29.46
CA THR A 434 -6.70 -0.43 29.13
C THR A 434 -7.63 0.07 30.23
N SER A 435 -8.82 0.52 29.84
CA SER A 435 -9.92 0.86 30.74
C SER A 435 -11.16 0.05 30.34
N PRO A 436 -11.71 -0.80 31.23
CA PRO A 436 -11.24 -1.08 32.58
C PRO A 436 -9.91 -1.87 32.59
N SER A 437 -9.19 -1.83 33.71
CA SER A 437 -7.94 -2.60 33.90
C SER A 437 -8.14 -4.11 33.94
N HIS A 438 -9.38 -4.56 34.10
CA HIS A 438 -9.80 -5.96 34.02
C HIS A 438 -10.97 -6.06 33.02
N PRO A 439 -10.67 -6.07 31.71
CA PRO A 439 -11.67 -6.23 30.66
C PRO A 439 -12.57 -7.45 30.89
N LYS A 440 -13.85 -7.30 30.53
CA LYS A 440 -14.81 -8.41 30.48
C LYS A 440 -15.30 -8.55 29.05
N HIS A 441 -15.50 -9.78 28.59
CA HIS A 441 -16.06 -10.03 27.26
C HIS A 441 -17.45 -9.38 27.13
N GLY A 442 -17.82 -8.97 25.92
CA GLY A 442 -19.05 -8.26 25.63
C GLY A 442 -19.15 -6.86 26.27
N LYS A 443 -18.04 -6.30 26.76
CA LYS A 443 -17.93 -4.93 27.26
C LYS A 443 -16.82 -4.19 26.51
N THR A 444 -17.07 -2.91 26.26
CA THR A 444 -16.11 -2.02 25.62
C THR A 444 -14.86 -1.83 26.48
N VAL A 445 -13.70 -1.99 25.85
CA VAL A 445 -12.37 -1.73 26.38
C VAL A 445 -11.82 -0.51 25.65
N THR A 446 -11.50 0.55 26.38
CA THR A 446 -10.77 1.68 25.81
C THR A 446 -9.28 1.45 25.99
N PHE A 447 -8.53 1.58 24.91
CA PHE A 447 -7.06 1.56 24.92
C PHE A 447 -6.56 2.99 25.02
N HIS A 448 -5.47 3.20 25.74
CA HIS A 448 -4.82 4.50 25.86
C HIS A 448 -3.37 4.34 25.42
N GLY A 449 -3.10 4.74 24.18
CA GLY A 449 -1.76 4.78 23.60
C GLY A 449 -0.93 5.91 24.18
N LEU A 450 0.39 5.80 24.07
CA LEU A 450 1.29 6.90 24.37
C LEU A 450 1.23 7.97 23.29
N THR A 451 1.24 9.23 23.70
CA THR A 451 1.15 10.37 22.78
C THR A 451 2.47 10.89 22.25
N THR A 452 3.58 10.33 22.74
CA THR A 452 4.93 10.71 22.30
C THR A 452 5.85 9.50 22.19
N VAL A 453 6.69 9.52 21.17
CA VAL A 453 7.74 8.53 20.90
C VAL A 453 9.04 9.30 20.75
N SER A 454 10.03 9.03 21.60
CA SER A 454 11.33 9.74 21.57
C SER A 454 11.20 11.28 21.59
N ALA A 455 10.27 11.81 22.38
CA ALA A 455 9.93 13.24 22.48
C ALA A 455 9.33 13.89 21.21
N LEU A 456 8.99 13.10 20.19
CA LEU A 456 8.17 13.52 19.05
C LEU A 456 6.70 13.17 19.28
N PRO A 457 5.75 14.01 18.82
CA PRO A 457 4.33 13.67 18.88
C PRO A 457 4.04 12.45 18.00
N VAL A 458 3.18 11.56 18.48
CA VAL A 458 2.62 10.48 17.67
C VAL A 458 1.46 11.07 16.85
N LEU A 459 1.57 10.99 15.53
CA LEU A 459 0.58 11.47 14.57
C LEU A 459 -0.46 10.38 14.23
N THR A 460 -0.02 9.13 14.08
CA THR A 460 -0.89 7.99 13.73
C THR A 460 -0.68 6.82 14.67
N TYR A 461 -1.72 6.02 14.87
CA TYR A 461 -1.69 4.77 15.62
C TYR A 461 -2.42 3.69 14.83
N PHE A 462 -1.84 2.50 14.83
CA PHE A 462 -2.48 1.28 14.39
C PHE A 462 -2.52 0.29 15.56
N TRP A 463 -3.58 -0.50 15.63
CA TRP A 463 -3.81 -1.48 16.66
C TRP A 463 -4.28 -2.78 16.02
N ASP A 464 -3.67 -3.90 16.40
CA ASP A 464 -4.22 -5.24 16.22
C ASP A 464 -4.59 -5.74 17.63
N PHE A 465 -5.87 -6.07 17.82
CA PHE A 465 -6.39 -6.47 19.13
C PHE A 465 -6.11 -7.95 19.46
N GLY A 466 -5.56 -8.72 18.52
CA GLY A 466 -5.18 -10.11 18.70
C GLY A 466 -6.35 -11.10 18.58
N ASP A 467 -7.53 -10.63 18.18
CA ASP A 467 -8.71 -11.45 17.85
C ASP A 467 -9.11 -11.38 16.36
N GLY A 468 -8.23 -10.81 15.53
CA GLY A 468 -8.43 -10.62 14.10
C GLY A 468 -9.04 -9.28 13.73
N THR A 469 -9.42 -8.43 14.70
CA THR A 469 -9.86 -7.06 14.41
C THR A 469 -8.75 -6.05 14.68
N THR A 470 -8.84 -4.91 14.01
CA THR A 470 -7.87 -3.83 14.11
C THR A 470 -8.53 -2.53 14.57
N GLY A 471 -7.74 -1.50 14.86
CA GLY A 471 -8.23 -0.20 15.25
C GLY A 471 -7.21 0.91 15.04
N SER A 472 -7.66 2.15 15.16
CA SER A 472 -6.85 3.33 14.85
C SER A 472 -7.03 4.46 15.86
N GLY A 473 -6.10 5.42 15.80
CA GLY A 473 -6.11 6.60 16.67
C GLY A 473 -5.51 6.35 18.06
N ALA A 474 -5.32 7.44 18.81
CA ALA A 474 -4.60 7.39 20.09
C ALA A 474 -5.32 6.58 21.18
N ASN A 475 -6.66 6.57 21.13
CA ASN A 475 -7.48 5.93 22.15
C ASN A 475 -8.64 5.14 21.54
N PRO A 476 -8.37 4.05 20.79
CA PRO A 476 -9.43 3.26 20.20
C PRO A 476 -10.22 2.52 21.28
N THR A 477 -11.43 2.11 20.91
CA THR A 477 -12.26 1.22 21.73
C THR A 477 -12.46 -0.11 21.02
N HIS A 478 -12.46 -1.21 21.76
CA HIS A 478 -12.72 -2.54 21.22
C HIS A 478 -13.59 -3.38 22.16
N THR A 479 -14.35 -4.34 21.64
CA THR A 479 -15.17 -5.26 22.43
C THR A 479 -14.89 -6.71 22.03
N TYR A 480 -14.24 -7.45 22.93
CA TYR A 480 -13.95 -8.87 22.74
C TYR A 480 -15.21 -9.72 22.92
N ALA A 481 -15.50 -10.61 21.96
CA ALA A 481 -16.69 -11.46 22.00
C ALA A 481 -16.61 -12.58 23.04
N ALA A 482 -15.41 -13.07 23.36
CA ALA A 482 -15.17 -14.20 24.25
C ALA A 482 -14.10 -13.87 25.32
N PRO A 483 -14.09 -14.57 26.46
CA PRO A 483 -12.98 -14.50 27.40
C PRO A 483 -11.72 -15.17 26.82
N GLY A 484 -10.54 -14.64 27.12
CA GLY A 484 -9.29 -15.12 26.55
C GLY A 484 -8.08 -14.27 26.89
N VAL A 485 -6.90 -14.71 26.43
CA VAL A 485 -5.67 -13.92 26.44
C VAL A 485 -5.39 -13.45 25.02
N TYR A 486 -5.39 -12.15 24.82
CA TYR A 486 -5.22 -11.53 23.50
C TYR A 486 -3.89 -10.79 23.44
N LYS A 487 -3.08 -11.07 22.41
CA LYS A 487 -1.80 -10.38 22.17
C LYS A 487 -2.10 -9.10 21.39
N VAL A 488 -2.34 -8.01 22.11
CA VAL A 488 -2.61 -6.71 21.47
C VAL A 488 -1.29 -6.12 21.01
N THR A 489 -1.26 -5.71 19.75
CA THR A 489 -0.15 -5.04 19.08
C THR A 489 -0.54 -3.59 18.82
N GLN A 490 0.24 -2.64 19.32
CA GLN A 490 0.12 -1.22 18.99
C GLN A 490 1.31 -0.82 18.12
N VAL A 491 1.06 -0.15 17.00
CA VAL A 491 2.08 0.51 16.19
C VAL A 491 1.79 2.02 16.25
N MET A 492 2.82 2.81 16.52
CA MET A 492 2.70 4.28 16.60
C MET A 492 3.53 4.88 15.48
N PHE A 493 3.11 6.02 14.94
CA PHE A 493 3.83 6.75 13.89
C PHE A 493 3.95 8.21 14.29
N SER A 494 5.14 8.80 14.17
CA SER A 494 5.39 10.22 14.46
C SER A 494 5.51 11.11 13.21
N GLY A 495 5.14 10.58 12.03
CA GLY A 495 5.14 11.24 10.72
C GLY A 495 3.84 10.99 9.93
N VAL A 496 3.62 11.74 8.83
CA VAL A 496 2.54 11.51 7.85
C VAL A 496 3.10 10.65 6.71
N GLY A 497 2.41 9.55 6.39
CA GLY A 497 2.89 8.47 5.53
C GLY A 497 3.65 7.41 6.35
N SER A 498 3.03 6.26 6.62
CA SER A 498 3.78 5.01 6.78
C SER A 498 4.32 4.72 5.38
N ALA A 499 5.60 4.46 5.08
CA ALA A 499 6.81 4.31 5.84
C ALA A 499 7.75 5.55 5.73
N PHE A 500 8.74 5.64 6.63
CA PHE A 500 9.77 6.70 6.83
C PHE A 500 9.43 7.81 7.85
N PRO A 501 10.42 8.52 8.44
CA PRO A 501 11.88 8.49 8.19
C PRO A 501 12.65 7.89 9.36
N GLY A 502 13.97 8.13 9.44
CA GLY A 502 14.74 8.11 10.68
C GLY A 502 14.23 9.09 11.76
N ALA A 503 12.89 9.22 11.91
CA ALA A 503 12.12 9.89 12.94
C ALA A 503 10.60 9.50 12.94
N GLY A 504 10.11 8.43 12.26
CA GLY A 504 8.67 8.31 11.92
C GLY A 504 7.99 6.96 12.14
N ALA A 505 8.70 5.84 11.99
CA ALA A 505 8.18 4.56 12.49
C ALA A 505 8.38 4.53 14.00
N GLY A 506 7.28 4.62 14.76
CA GLY A 506 7.29 4.38 16.19
C GLY A 506 7.33 2.88 16.51
N PRO A 507 7.41 2.55 17.80
CA PRO A 507 7.57 1.19 18.29
C PRO A 507 6.32 0.35 18.02
N VAL A 508 6.53 -0.89 17.61
CA VAL A 508 5.56 -1.96 17.77
C VAL A 508 5.61 -2.34 19.27
N TYR A 509 4.54 -2.07 20.00
CA TYR A 509 4.39 -2.47 21.39
C TYR A 509 3.34 -3.59 21.49
N GLN A 510 3.78 -4.74 21.98
CA GLN A 510 2.92 -5.88 22.21
C GLN A 510 2.70 -6.11 23.70
N LYS A 511 1.45 -6.33 24.09
CA LYS A 511 1.10 -6.68 25.46
C LYS A 511 -0.09 -7.64 25.47
N ASN A 512 0.08 -8.74 26.18
CA ASN A 512 -1.02 -9.65 26.48
C ASN A 512 -2.00 -8.96 27.43
N ILE A 513 -3.26 -8.92 27.04
CA ILE A 513 -4.36 -8.55 27.93
C ILE A 513 -5.21 -9.79 28.21
N THR A 514 -5.76 -9.88 29.41
CA THR A 514 -6.68 -10.96 29.80
C THR A 514 -8.09 -10.40 29.85
N VAL A 515 -8.99 -10.99 29.08
CA VAL A 515 -10.42 -10.67 29.04
C VAL A 515 -11.17 -11.77 29.79
N HIS A 516 -11.98 -11.36 30.78
CA HIS A 516 -12.71 -12.25 31.68
C HIS A 516 -14.15 -12.55 31.28
#